data_AF-A0A8T6IZN8-F1
#
_entry.id   AF-A0A8T6IZN8-F1
#
_cell.length_a   1.000
_cell.length_b   1.000
_cell.length_c   1.000
_cell.angle_alpha   90.00
_cell.angle_beta   90.00
_cell.angle_gamma   90.00
#
_symmetry.space_group_name_H-M   'P 1'
#
loop_
_entity.id
_entity.type
_entity.pdbx_description
1 polymer ?
#
loop_
_entity_poly.entity_id
_entity_poly.type
_entity_poly.pdbx_seq_one_letter_code
_entity_poly.pdbx_strand_id
1 'polypeptide(L)'
;MLSILQLNDSVSTRQCSLRLEPEDLGLPLRELLTRYVKHAPIKQLLAESRITESSSDALYALGDLAYASDDCGRLRDMFAGIAFTDGARPIGLNDSPTAHMAQASGQEVAVVDIGIDRIACEYDRNWRGFHARRWRHAPERYASFVRDTLAADHGEAGADDVMELRSTGQKLKFLNSLAWRIWNSQFENYSRFVGRSLVYKSGDETIDNILDGGGAICSEKVQALKFLTDHYGFESDYVLAGQDADGQFPAEKLRELLTTFDFSLAKRYMRYWQHTALLYRVDGARVLVDATNGNVPFLFLQDAEAGRLLRCRDKTPLPVRMVESEEQFYYHETPQDIPENLFFALEGWIPFSDLMQVFDNELGLYLSADYYVAPISYRSEREYQRDRDEFLEVCRRGGLEHSVTGEWTLDTPLGRAFAEAEPGVSRRILDARKHLLTRLDECDGPGHDAGLVVIKLHRHSREGGNPGPFGR
;
A
#
# COMPACT_ATOMS: atom_id res chain seq x y z
N MET A 1 -14.59 34.73 -16.63
CA MET A 1 -15.30 33.44 -16.50
C MET A 1 -14.37 32.51 -15.74
N LEU A 2 -14.87 31.78 -14.73
CA LEU A 2 -14.05 30.81 -14.00
C LEU A 2 -13.85 29.59 -14.90
N SER A 3 -12.61 29.13 -15.05
CA SER A 3 -12.26 27.95 -15.86
C SER A 3 -11.59 26.90 -14.99
N ILE A 4 -12.08 25.67 -15.02
CA ILE A 4 -11.57 24.54 -14.24
C ILE A 4 -11.05 23.46 -15.20
N LEU A 5 -9.85 22.94 -14.91
CA LEU A 5 -9.37 21.68 -15.44
C LEU A 5 -9.68 20.59 -14.42
N GLN A 6 -10.41 19.57 -14.87
CA GLN A 6 -10.68 18.36 -14.12
C GLN A 6 -9.94 17.21 -14.80
N LEU A 7 -9.20 16.44 -14.00
CA LEU A 7 -8.45 15.26 -14.42
C LEU A 7 -8.97 14.04 -13.65
N ASN A 8 -9.31 12.98 -14.38
CA ASN A 8 -9.85 11.74 -13.83
C ASN A 8 -9.04 10.55 -14.35
N ASP A 9 -8.36 9.81 -13.48
CA ASP A 9 -7.74 8.53 -13.87
C ASP A 9 -8.79 7.42 -13.82
N SER A 10 -9.07 6.80 -14.97
CA SER A 10 -10.09 5.76 -15.10
C SER A 10 -9.76 4.49 -14.32
N VAL A 11 -8.51 4.34 -13.88
CA VAL A 11 -7.96 3.12 -13.28
C VAL A 11 -7.83 3.23 -11.75
N SER A 12 -7.25 4.31 -11.23
CA SER A 12 -7.04 4.50 -9.78
C SER A 12 -8.14 5.28 -9.07
N THR A 13 -9.18 5.73 -9.78
CA THR A 13 -10.24 6.62 -9.28
C THR A 13 -9.75 7.98 -8.74
N ARG A 14 -8.44 8.29 -8.90
CA ARG A 14 -7.88 9.57 -8.46
C ARG A 14 -8.41 10.69 -9.35
N GLN A 15 -8.97 11.70 -8.70
CA GLN A 15 -9.50 12.89 -9.35
C GLN A 15 -8.80 14.14 -8.83
N CYS A 16 -8.49 15.06 -9.73
CA CYS A 16 -7.96 16.39 -9.40
C CYS A 16 -8.76 17.46 -10.13
N SER A 17 -9.08 18.54 -9.41
CA SER A 17 -9.65 19.75 -10.01
C SER A 17 -8.80 20.97 -9.65
N LEU A 18 -8.47 21.79 -10.66
CA LEU A 18 -7.71 23.03 -10.50
C LEU A 18 -8.24 24.15 -11.40
N ARG A 19 -8.05 25.40 -11.00
CA ARG A 19 -8.43 26.58 -11.76
C ARG A 19 -7.37 26.93 -12.81
N LEU A 20 -7.77 26.95 -14.08
CA LEU A 20 -6.93 27.38 -15.20
C LEU A 20 -6.77 28.90 -15.25
N GLU A 21 -5.68 29.37 -15.85
CA GLU A 21 -5.62 30.75 -16.32
C GLU A 21 -6.57 30.96 -17.50
N PRO A 22 -7.19 32.15 -17.64
CA PRO A 22 -8.08 32.45 -18.76
C PRO A 22 -7.43 32.23 -20.13
N GLU A 23 -6.16 32.61 -20.30
CA GLU A 23 -5.39 32.45 -21.53
C GLU A 23 -5.07 30.99 -21.88
N ASP A 24 -5.18 30.08 -20.91
CA ASP A 24 -4.90 28.66 -21.11
C ASP A 24 -6.12 27.89 -21.60
N LEU A 25 -7.28 28.52 -21.59
CA LEU A 25 -8.50 27.98 -22.14
C LEU A 25 -8.36 27.79 -23.66
N GLY A 26 -8.44 26.55 -24.13
CA GLY A 26 -8.31 26.19 -25.54
C GLY A 26 -6.90 25.82 -25.99
N LEU A 27 -5.91 25.80 -25.08
CA LEU A 27 -4.61 25.18 -25.37
C LEU A 27 -4.78 23.70 -25.78
N PRO A 28 -3.90 23.17 -26.64
CA PRO A 28 -3.84 21.73 -26.89
C PRO A 28 -3.62 20.95 -25.61
N LEU A 29 -4.18 19.73 -25.54
CA LEU A 29 -4.11 18.89 -24.35
C LEU A 29 -2.66 18.67 -23.87
N ARG A 30 -1.71 18.48 -24.79
CA ARG A 30 -0.27 18.35 -24.47
C ARG A 30 0.25 19.52 -23.65
N GLU A 31 -0.13 20.74 -24.02
CA GLU A 31 0.34 21.96 -23.35
C GLU A 31 -0.30 22.10 -21.97
N LEU A 32 -1.60 21.79 -21.85
CA LEU A 32 -2.30 21.74 -20.57
C LEU A 32 -1.64 20.75 -19.61
N LEU A 33 -1.43 19.50 -20.04
CA LEU A 33 -0.81 18.46 -19.21
C LEU A 33 0.65 18.80 -18.88
N THR A 34 1.40 19.38 -19.82
CA THR A 34 2.78 19.81 -19.57
C THR A 34 2.83 20.89 -18.50
N ARG A 35 1.96 21.89 -18.57
CA ARG A 35 1.94 23.02 -17.64
C ARG A 35 1.37 22.66 -16.27
N TYR A 36 0.24 21.94 -16.27
CA TYR A 36 -0.55 21.73 -15.06
C TYR A 36 -0.36 20.36 -14.42
N VAL A 37 0.32 19.41 -15.07
CA VAL A 37 0.67 18.10 -14.48
C VAL A 37 2.18 17.93 -14.40
N LYS A 38 2.88 17.91 -15.55
CA LYS A 38 4.33 17.62 -15.62
C LYS A 38 5.20 18.68 -14.92
N HIS A 39 4.85 19.95 -15.08
CA HIS A 39 5.58 21.10 -14.53
C HIS A 39 4.71 21.95 -13.60
N ALA A 40 3.70 21.33 -12.98
CA ALA A 40 2.72 22.01 -12.13
C ALA A 40 3.39 22.84 -11.02
N PRO A 41 3.15 24.17 -10.95
CA PRO A 41 3.67 24.99 -9.87
C PRO A 41 2.79 24.87 -8.61
N ILE A 42 2.70 23.66 -8.03
CA ILE A 42 1.73 23.31 -6.97
C ILE A 42 1.71 24.31 -5.81
N LYS A 43 2.89 24.73 -5.31
CA LYS A 43 2.97 25.70 -4.21
C LYS A 43 2.32 27.05 -4.56
N GLN A 44 2.49 27.50 -5.80
CA GLN A 44 1.86 28.72 -6.29
C GLN A 44 0.35 28.53 -6.47
N LEU A 45 -0.07 27.40 -7.06
CA LEU A 45 -1.49 27.08 -7.23
C LEU A 45 -2.23 27.03 -5.88
N LEU A 46 -1.60 26.48 -4.83
CA LEU A 46 -2.14 26.48 -3.46
C LEU A 46 -2.21 27.91 -2.89
N ALA A 47 -1.12 28.67 -2.99
CA ALA A 47 -1.06 30.05 -2.49
C ALA A 47 -2.11 30.98 -3.16
N GLU A 48 -2.42 30.73 -4.43
CA GLU A 48 -3.42 31.47 -5.20
C GLU A 48 -4.85 30.91 -5.04
N SER A 49 -5.04 29.89 -4.19
CA SER A 49 -6.32 29.19 -4.00
C SER A 49 -6.92 28.68 -5.32
N ARG A 50 -6.06 28.21 -6.23
CA ARG A 50 -6.43 27.62 -7.52
C ARG A 50 -6.59 26.12 -7.47
N ILE A 51 -6.03 25.48 -6.44
CA ILE A 51 -6.14 24.06 -6.17
C ILE A 51 -6.31 23.88 -4.66
N THR A 52 -6.99 22.83 -4.23
CA THR A 52 -7.05 22.43 -2.82
C THR A 52 -5.86 21.54 -2.48
N GLU A 53 -5.56 21.35 -1.19
CA GLU A 53 -4.55 20.37 -0.75
C GLU A 53 -4.86 18.97 -1.29
N SER A 54 -6.11 18.51 -1.14
CA SER A 54 -6.56 17.21 -1.64
C SER A 54 -6.36 17.03 -3.16
N SER A 55 -6.73 18.03 -3.96
CA SER A 55 -6.49 18.02 -5.41
C SER A 55 -5.00 18.08 -5.73
N SER A 56 -4.20 18.78 -4.92
CA SER A 56 -2.75 18.88 -5.15
C SER A 56 -2.04 17.55 -4.93
N ASP A 57 -2.45 16.77 -3.92
CA ASP A 57 -1.92 15.43 -3.70
C ASP A 57 -2.35 14.47 -4.82
N ALA A 58 -3.61 14.55 -5.24
CA ALA A 58 -4.13 13.77 -6.35
C ALA A 58 -3.37 14.10 -7.65
N LEU A 59 -3.16 15.39 -7.94
CA LEU A 59 -2.39 15.85 -9.10
C LEU A 59 -0.96 15.31 -9.09
N TYR A 60 -0.32 15.30 -7.92
CA TYR A 60 1.03 14.77 -7.76
C TYR A 60 1.09 13.28 -8.11
N ALA A 61 0.15 12.49 -7.59
CA ALA A 61 0.01 11.07 -7.89
C ALA A 61 -0.35 10.80 -9.36
N LEU A 62 -1.24 11.61 -9.96
CA LEU A 62 -1.56 11.51 -11.40
C LEU A 62 -0.30 11.72 -12.25
N GLY A 63 0.59 12.63 -11.84
CA GLY A 63 1.89 12.78 -12.49
C GLY A 63 2.73 11.50 -12.47
N ASP A 64 2.74 10.77 -11.34
CA ASP A 64 3.49 9.52 -11.18
C ASP A 64 2.84 8.32 -11.92
N LEU A 65 1.54 8.39 -12.17
CA LEU A 65 0.78 7.38 -12.92
C LEU A 65 0.79 7.62 -14.43
N ALA A 66 0.99 8.86 -14.87
CA ALA A 66 0.96 9.23 -16.28
C ALA A 66 2.34 9.43 -16.92
N TYR A 67 3.39 9.69 -16.12
CA TYR A 67 4.72 10.01 -16.63
C TYR A 67 5.82 9.17 -16.00
N ALA A 68 6.76 8.73 -16.82
CA ALA A 68 8.00 8.14 -16.33
C ALA A 68 8.85 9.19 -15.59
N SER A 69 9.57 8.77 -14.56
CA SER A 69 10.55 9.60 -13.85
C SER A 69 11.97 9.21 -14.23
N ASP A 70 12.86 10.20 -14.33
CA ASP A 70 14.30 9.90 -14.31
C ASP A 70 14.77 9.51 -12.89
N ASP A 71 16.01 9.03 -12.73
CA ASP A 71 16.59 8.65 -11.43
C ASP A 71 16.61 9.80 -10.40
N CYS A 72 16.46 11.04 -10.88
CA CYS A 72 16.35 12.21 -10.03
C CYS A 72 14.90 12.53 -9.68
N GLY A 73 13.90 11.73 -10.06
CA GLY A 73 12.49 12.00 -9.80
C GLY A 73 11.89 13.19 -10.56
N ARG A 74 12.46 13.53 -11.73
CA ARG A 74 11.87 14.51 -12.65
C ARG A 74 11.01 13.77 -13.68
N LEU A 75 9.77 14.22 -13.84
CA LEU A 75 8.86 13.67 -14.84
C LEU A 75 9.40 13.90 -16.26
N ARG A 76 9.38 12.84 -17.07
CA ARG A 76 9.88 12.78 -18.44
C ARG A 76 8.71 12.61 -19.41
N ASP A 77 8.76 11.63 -20.28
CA ASP A 77 7.69 11.37 -21.23
C ASP A 77 6.56 10.59 -20.55
N MET A 78 5.38 10.68 -21.16
CA MET A 78 4.24 9.88 -20.74
C MET A 78 4.54 8.40 -20.97
N PHE A 79 3.97 7.53 -20.14
CA PHE A 79 4.05 6.09 -20.39
C PHE A 79 3.43 5.75 -21.76
N ALA A 80 4.01 4.75 -22.43
CA ALA A 80 3.48 4.28 -23.70
C ALA A 80 2.08 3.68 -23.49
N GLY A 81 1.15 3.92 -24.41
CA GLY A 81 -0.20 3.37 -24.35
C GLY A 81 -1.23 4.20 -23.56
N ILE A 82 -0.84 5.34 -22.96
CA ILE A 82 -1.82 6.26 -22.36
C ILE A 82 -2.75 6.83 -23.44
N ALA A 83 -4.03 6.76 -23.17
CA ALA A 83 -5.09 7.39 -23.94
C ALA A 83 -5.80 8.46 -23.10
N PHE A 84 -6.45 9.42 -23.77
CA PHE A 84 -7.18 10.50 -23.13
C PHE A 84 -8.59 10.60 -23.68
N THR A 85 -9.51 11.04 -22.83
CA THR A 85 -10.88 11.39 -23.22
C THR A 85 -11.22 12.81 -22.81
N ASP A 86 -12.01 13.50 -23.62
CA ASP A 86 -12.73 14.73 -23.28
C ASP A 86 -14.18 14.35 -22.98
N GLY A 87 -14.51 14.29 -21.69
CA GLY A 87 -15.66 13.53 -21.20
C GLY A 87 -15.61 12.07 -21.67
N ALA A 88 -16.60 11.66 -22.47
CA ALA A 88 -16.69 10.31 -23.03
C ALA A 88 -16.03 10.14 -24.41
N ARG A 89 -15.46 11.20 -25.01
CA ARG A 89 -14.92 11.17 -26.37
C ARG A 89 -13.40 11.04 -26.36
N PRO A 90 -12.78 10.15 -27.15
CA PRO A 90 -11.32 10.13 -27.28
C PRO A 90 -10.78 11.48 -27.78
N ILE A 91 -9.64 11.92 -27.23
CA ILE A 91 -8.97 13.16 -27.64
C ILE A 91 -7.46 12.93 -27.81
N GLY A 92 -6.89 13.49 -28.88
CA GLY A 92 -5.45 13.45 -29.13
C GLY A 92 -4.70 14.55 -28.39
N LEU A 93 -3.42 14.32 -28.10
CA LEU A 93 -2.56 15.29 -27.41
C LEU A 93 -2.41 16.64 -28.14
N ASN A 94 -2.62 16.67 -29.45
CA ASN A 94 -2.50 17.90 -30.26
C ASN A 94 -3.85 18.62 -30.46
N ASP A 95 -4.94 18.03 -29.97
CA ASP A 95 -6.27 18.60 -30.06
C ASP A 95 -6.56 19.48 -28.83
N SER A 96 -7.41 20.50 -29.00
CA SER A 96 -7.87 21.36 -27.90
C SER A 96 -9.11 20.76 -27.25
N PRO A 97 -9.10 20.52 -25.92
CA PRO A 97 -10.28 20.06 -25.21
C PRO A 97 -11.45 21.06 -25.28
N THR A 98 -12.66 20.53 -25.19
CA THR A 98 -13.89 21.32 -25.19
C THR A 98 -14.25 21.70 -23.76
N ALA A 99 -14.36 23.00 -23.48
CA ALA A 99 -14.92 23.45 -22.22
C ALA A 99 -16.45 23.38 -22.27
N HIS A 100 -17.07 22.72 -21.30
CA HIS A 100 -18.52 22.72 -21.12
C HIS A 100 -18.93 23.58 -19.92
N MET A 101 -20.11 24.17 -20.00
CA MET A 101 -20.62 25.04 -18.94
C MET A 101 -21.30 24.19 -17.85
N ALA A 102 -20.86 24.38 -16.61
CA ALA A 102 -21.44 23.75 -15.43
C ALA A 102 -21.87 24.81 -14.40
N GLN A 103 -22.85 24.46 -13.58
CA GLN A 103 -23.29 25.27 -12.45
C GLN A 103 -22.60 24.77 -11.18
N ALA A 104 -21.82 25.64 -10.54
CA ALA A 104 -21.19 25.34 -9.25
C ALA A 104 -21.47 26.49 -8.27
N SER A 105 -22.13 26.17 -7.15
CA SER A 105 -22.50 27.15 -6.11
C SER A 105 -23.24 28.40 -6.65
N GLY A 106 -24.09 28.21 -7.67
CA GLY A 106 -24.86 29.30 -8.30
C GLY A 106 -24.05 30.19 -9.25
N GLN A 107 -22.84 29.80 -9.63
CA GLN A 107 -22.02 30.46 -10.65
C GLN A 107 -21.83 29.54 -11.86
N GLU A 108 -21.83 30.15 -13.06
CA GLU A 108 -21.41 29.47 -14.28
C GLU A 108 -19.89 29.32 -14.33
N VAL A 109 -19.45 28.09 -14.56
CA VAL A 109 -18.04 27.72 -14.63
C VAL A 109 -17.81 26.93 -15.92
N ALA A 110 -16.76 27.28 -16.65
CA ALA A 110 -16.29 26.50 -17.78
C ALA A 110 -15.41 25.35 -17.28
N VAL A 111 -15.74 24.11 -17.62
CA VAL A 111 -15.04 22.92 -17.17
C VAL A 111 -14.44 22.19 -18.37
N VAL A 112 -13.13 21.98 -18.34
CA VAL A 112 -12.40 21.07 -19.23
C VAL A 112 -12.23 19.76 -18.46
N ASP A 113 -12.87 18.69 -18.93
CA ASP A 113 -12.92 17.41 -18.23
C ASP A 113 -12.18 16.32 -18.99
N ILE A 114 -11.01 15.95 -18.47
CA ILE A 114 -10.08 15.04 -19.11
C ILE A 114 -10.05 13.72 -18.35
N GLY A 115 -10.44 12.65 -19.02
CA GLY A 115 -10.15 11.28 -18.60
C GLY A 115 -8.75 10.85 -19.02
N ILE A 116 -8.03 10.20 -18.13
CA ILE A 116 -6.74 9.54 -18.37
C ILE A 116 -7.02 8.04 -18.32
N ASP A 117 -6.83 7.37 -19.44
CA ASP A 117 -6.95 5.91 -19.55
C ASP A 117 -5.55 5.30 -19.74
N ARG A 118 -5.19 4.46 -18.78
CA ARG A 118 -3.89 3.79 -18.71
C ARG A 118 -4.01 2.27 -18.71
N ILE A 119 -5.13 1.70 -19.16
CA ILE A 119 -5.33 0.25 -19.24
C ILE A 119 -4.30 -0.41 -20.17
N ALA A 120 -3.89 0.28 -21.24
CA ALA A 120 -2.91 -0.22 -22.22
C ALA A 120 -1.46 0.14 -21.89
N CYS A 121 -1.17 0.66 -20.70
CA CYS A 121 0.18 1.03 -20.29
C CYS A 121 1.03 -0.20 -19.95
N GLU A 122 2.33 -0.07 -20.23
CA GLU A 122 3.33 -1.08 -19.87
C GLU A 122 3.88 -0.87 -18.46
N TYR A 123 4.63 -1.86 -17.96
CA TYR A 123 5.30 -1.80 -16.66
C TYR A 123 6.72 -1.21 -16.80
N ASP A 124 6.83 0.09 -17.10
CA ASP A 124 8.11 0.79 -17.35
C ASP A 124 8.45 1.84 -16.27
N ARG A 125 7.84 1.73 -15.09
CA ARG A 125 8.12 2.60 -13.94
C ARG A 125 9.58 2.48 -13.50
N ASN A 126 10.29 3.60 -13.52
CA ASN A 126 11.58 3.74 -12.83
C ASN A 126 11.36 3.93 -11.33
N TRP A 127 11.48 2.84 -10.55
CA TRP A 127 11.27 2.84 -9.09
C TRP A 127 12.19 3.78 -8.32
N ARG A 128 13.47 3.86 -8.70
CA ARG A 128 14.41 4.80 -8.09
C ARG A 128 13.96 6.24 -8.29
N GLY A 129 13.59 6.57 -9.53
CA GLY A 129 13.05 7.87 -9.88
C GLY A 129 11.75 8.19 -9.15
N PHE A 130 10.84 7.23 -9.09
CA PHE A 130 9.59 7.32 -8.35
C PHE A 130 9.83 7.63 -6.87
N HIS A 131 10.65 6.85 -6.16
CA HIS A 131 10.98 7.11 -4.74
C HIS A 131 11.66 8.48 -4.55
N ALA A 132 12.61 8.84 -5.40
CA ALA A 132 13.27 10.15 -5.33
C ALA A 132 12.27 11.31 -5.52
N ARG A 133 11.28 11.12 -6.39
CA ARG A 133 10.20 12.08 -6.62
C ARG A 133 9.32 12.19 -5.38
N ARG A 134 8.74 11.08 -4.90
CA ARG A 134 7.89 11.03 -3.70
C ARG A 134 8.58 11.68 -2.49
N TRP A 135 9.87 11.41 -2.28
CA TRP A 135 10.64 12.02 -1.19
C TRP A 135 10.68 13.55 -1.29
N ARG A 136 10.89 14.10 -2.49
CA ARG A 136 10.96 15.56 -2.70
C ARG A 136 9.63 16.27 -2.51
N HIS A 137 8.52 15.56 -2.49
CA HIS A 137 7.23 16.14 -2.17
C HIS A 137 7.19 16.66 -0.73
N ALA A 138 7.72 15.88 0.23
CA ALA A 138 7.70 16.22 1.66
C ALA A 138 9.01 15.81 2.38
N PRO A 139 10.18 16.38 1.99
CA PRO A 139 11.48 15.90 2.47
C PRO A 139 11.67 16.08 3.97
N GLU A 140 11.21 17.19 4.54
CA GLU A 140 11.32 17.47 5.98
C GLU A 140 10.50 16.47 6.80
N ARG A 141 9.32 16.08 6.30
CA ARG A 141 8.43 15.12 6.97
C ARG A 141 9.09 13.75 7.08
N TYR A 142 9.61 13.22 5.98
CA TYR A 142 10.26 11.90 5.96
C TYR A 142 11.62 11.92 6.66
N ALA A 143 12.40 13.00 6.56
CA ALA A 143 13.64 13.15 7.31
C ALA A 143 13.38 13.20 8.83
N SER A 144 12.31 13.87 9.26
CA SER A 144 11.90 13.90 10.68
C SER A 144 11.49 12.51 11.15
N PHE A 145 10.68 11.77 10.38
CA PHE A 145 10.33 10.38 10.70
C PHE A 145 11.57 9.51 10.97
N VAL A 146 12.59 9.62 10.11
CA VAL A 146 13.84 8.87 10.27
C VAL A 146 14.60 9.31 11.52
N ARG A 147 14.79 10.62 11.71
CA ARG A 147 15.50 11.17 12.87
C ARG A 147 14.82 10.78 14.17
N ASP A 148 13.50 10.95 14.27
CA ASP A 148 12.71 10.63 15.46
C ASP A 148 12.79 9.13 15.78
N THR A 149 12.77 8.28 14.75
CA THR A 149 12.94 6.83 14.91
C THR A 149 14.31 6.49 15.49
N LEU A 150 15.39 7.07 14.96
CA LEU A 150 16.73 6.83 15.46
C LEU A 150 16.95 7.42 16.86
N ALA A 151 16.36 8.57 17.15
CA ALA A 151 16.45 9.22 18.46
C ALA A 151 15.70 8.41 19.54
N ALA A 152 14.57 7.79 19.19
CA ALA A 152 13.86 6.89 20.09
C ALA A 152 14.71 5.67 20.49
N ASP A 153 15.50 5.13 19.56
CA ASP A 153 16.30 3.92 19.78
C ASP A 153 17.70 4.20 20.38
N HIS A 154 18.35 5.30 19.99
CA HIS A 154 19.76 5.59 20.31
C HIS A 154 19.99 6.90 21.06
N GLY A 155 18.93 7.67 21.35
CA GLY A 155 19.00 9.05 21.84
C GLY A 155 19.46 10.06 20.78
N GLU A 156 19.31 11.36 21.04
CA GLU A 156 19.62 12.43 20.06
C GLU A 156 21.05 12.37 19.50
N ALA A 157 22.05 12.29 20.37
CA ALA A 157 23.45 12.23 19.94
C ALA A 157 23.78 10.91 19.20
N GLY A 158 23.12 9.81 19.58
CA GLY A 158 23.26 8.52 18.90
C GLY A 158 22.59 8.52 17.53
N ALA A 159 21.46 9.21 17.38
CA ALA A 159 20.78 9.37 16.11
C ALA A 159 21.65 10.13 15.10
N ASP A 160 22.28 11.23 15.53
CA ASP A 160 23.21 11.98 14.68
C ASP A 160 24.41 11.13 14.24
N ASP A 161 24.97 10.30 15.13
CA ASP A 161 26.05 9.35 14.78
C ASP A 161 25.60 8.28 13.78
N VAL A 162 24.45 7.65 14.01
CA VAL A 162 23.91 6.62 13.11
C VAL A 162 23.58 7.19 11.73
N MET A 163 23.08 8.42 11.66
CA MET A 163 22.79 9.14 10.42
C MET A 163 24.03 9.44 9.58
N GLU A 164 25.25 9.38 10.14
CA GLU A 164 26.47 9.57 9.35
C GLU A 164 26.71 8.42 8.35
N LEU A 165 26.22 7.21 8.65
CA LEU A 165 26.32 6.02 7.77
C LEU A 165 27.74 5.70 7.27
N ARG A 166 28.78 6.10 8.02
CA ARG A 166 30.19 5.95 7.62
C ARG A 166 30.74 4.54 7.78
N SER A 167 30.12 3.76 8.67
CA SER A 167 30.53 2.39 8.98
C SER A 167 29.38 1.41 8.75
N THR A 168 29.74 0.14 8.50
CA THR A 168 28.78 -0.97 8.41
C THR A 168 27.91 -1.05 9.66
N GLY A 169 28.49 -0.84 10.85
CA GLY A 169 27.75 -0.83 12.12
C GLY A 169 26.67 0.26 12.18
N GLN A 170 26.98 1.48 11.73
CA GLN A 170 26.00 2.56 11.66
C GLN A 170 24.88 2.24 10.64
N LYS A 171 25.23 1.72 9.46
CA LYS A 171 24.25 1.32 8.43
C LYS A 171 23.30 0.23 8.92
N LEU A 172 23.82 -0.77 9.65
CA LEU A 172 23.01 -1.84 10.22
C LEU A 172 22.08 -1.33 11.33
N LYS A 173 22.56 -0.44 12.22
CA LYS A 173 21.72 0.20 13.24
C LYS A 173 20.60 1.02 12.61
N PHE A 174 20.94 1.84 11.61
CA PHE A 174 19.98 2.64 10.85
C PHE A 174 18.87 1.76 10.28
N LEU A 175 19.26 0.72 9.54
CA LEU A 175 18.32 -0.20 8.90
C LEU A 175 17.45 -0.93 9.93
N ASN A 176 18.05 -1.45 11.00
CA ASN A 176 17.33 -2.17 12.05
C ASN A 176 16.29 -1.29 12.74
N SER A 177 16.65 -0.05 13.10
CA SER A 177 15.75 0.90 13.76
C SER A 177 14.54 1.25 12.88
N LEU A 178 14.75 1.54 11.60
CA LEU A 178 13.64 1.82 10.68
C LEU A 178 12.76 0.59 10.46
N ALA A 179 13.37 -0.57 10.23
CA ALA A 179 12.64 -1.83 10.05
C ALA A 179 11.82 -2.18 11.30
N TRP A 180 12.39 -2.00 12.49
CA TRP A 180 11.71 -2.23 13.76
C TRP A 180 10.55 -1.26 13.98
N ARG A 181 10.71 0.02 13.62
CA ARG A 181 9.62 1.00 13.70
C ARG A 181 8.45 0.65 12.79
N ILE A 182 8.73 0.22 11.56
CA ILE A 182 7.70 -0.21 10.60
C ILE A 182 7.05 -1.53 11.05
N TRP A 183 7.83 -2.45 11.59
CA TRP A 183 7.31 -3.70 12.16
C TRP A 183 6.40 -3.44 13.37
N ASN A 184 6.66 -2.41 14.17
CA ASN A 184 5.78 -2.06 15.31
C ASN A 184 4.53 -1.23 14.93
N SER A 185 4.42 -0.73 13.70
CA SER A 185 3.16 -0.11 13.24
C SER A 185 2.07 -1.16 13.03
N GLN A 186 0.81 -0.77 12.94
CA GLN A 186 -0.30 -1.74 12.87
C GLN A 186 -0.24 -2.61 11.60
N PHE A 187 -0.74 -3.84 11.67
CA PHE A 187 -1.10 -4.61 10.48
C PHE A 187 -2.60 -4.45 10.23
N GLU A 188 -2.96 -3.78 9.14
CA GLU A 188 -4.35 -3.36 8.94
C GLU A 188 -4.71 -3.10 7.48
N ASN A 189 -6.02 -3.19 7.21
CA ASN A 189 -6.65 -2.79 5.95
C ASN A 189 -7.75 -1.74 6.14
N TYR A 190 -8.13 -1.39 7.37
CA TYR A 190 -9.23 -0.45 7.61
C TYR A 190 -8.95 0.92 6.99
N SER A 191 -7.68 1.33 6.85
CA SER A 191 -7.28 2.62 6.29
C SER A 191 -7.63 2.77 4.81
N ARG A 192 -7.93 1.66 4.11
CA ARG A 192 -8.41 1.67 2.73
C ARG A 192 -9.85 2.20 2.62
N PHE A 193 -10.59 2.20 3.73
CA PHE A 193 -12.01 2.52 3.77
C PHE A 193 -12.31 3.78 4.62
N VAL A 194 -11.28 4.44 5.14
CA VAL A 194 -11.41 5.70 5.89
C VAL A 194 -10.41 6.74 5.41
N GLY A 195 -10.65 8.00 5.77
CA GLY A 195 -9.74 9.10 5.42
C GLY A 195 -9.65 9.28 3.91
N ARG A 196 -8.46 9.05 3.35
CA ARG A 196 -8.21 9.17 1.90
C ARG A 196 -8.74 7.99 1.08
N SER A 197 -9.10 6.88 1.75
CA SER A 197 -9.60 5.66 1.13
C SER A 197 -8.77 5.18 -0.06
N LEU A 198 -7.45 5.09 0.14
CA LEU A 198 -6.53 4.64 -0.92
C LEU A 198 -6.66 3.12 -1.09
N VAL A 199 -6.97 2.70 -2.32
CA VAL A 199 -7.09 1.28 -2.70
C VAL A 199 -5.79 0.52 -2.38
N TYR A 200 -4.64 1.14 -2.64
CA TYR A 200 -3.32 0.64 -2.28
C TYR A 200 -2.37 1.82 -2.02
N LYS A 201 -1.53 1.71 -0.99
CA LYS A 201 -0.62 2.78 -0.56
C LYS A 201 0.78 2.56 -1.12
N SER A 202 1.37 3.61 -1.69
CA SER A 202 2.81 3.63 -1.96
C SER A 202 3.62 3.65 -0.66
N GLY A 203 4.95 3.53 -0.77
CA GLY A 203 5.83 3.55 0.40
C GLY A 203 5.71 4.83 1.24
N ASP A 204 5.65 5.99 0.60
CA ASP A 204 5.48 7.28 1.28
C ASP A 204 4.08 7.46 1.88
N GLU A 205 3.02 7.06 1.16
CA GLU A 205 1.64 7.08 1.67
C GLU A 205 1.48 6.13 2.87
N THR A 206 2.26 5.05 2.92
CA THR A 206 2.34 4.15 4.07
C THR A 206 3.05 4.80 5.26
N ILE A 207 4.14 5.54 5.04
CA ILE A 207 4.79 6.32 6.11
C ILE A 207 3.83 7.38 6.67
N ASP A 208 3.08 8.04 5.80
CA ASP A 208 2.06 9.02 6.21
C ASP A 208 0.98 8.37 7.08
N ASN A 209 0.47 7.20 6.69
CA ASN A 209 -0.50 6.46 7.49
C ASN A 209 0.07 6.03 8.86
N ILE A 210 1.35 5.61 8.90
CA ILE A 210 2.03 5.26 10.17
C ILE A 210 2.20 6.48 11.07
N LEU A 211 2.56 7.64 10.52
CA LEU A 211 2.65 8.91 11.26
C LEU A 211 1.30 9.30 11.87
N ASP A 212 0.21 9.03 11.16
CA ASP A 212 -1.15 9.26 11.65
C ASP A 212 -1.60 8.17 12.66
N GLY A 213 -0.73 7.25 13.05
CA GLY A 213 -1.02 6.18 14.03
C GLY A 213 -1.70 4.95 13.44
N GLY A 214 -1.73 4.83 12.11
CA GLY A 214 -2.19 3.65 11.38
C GLY A 214 -1.06 2.63 11.12
N GLY A 215 -1.21 1.91 10.02
CA GLY A 215 -0.34 0.79 9.68
C GLY A 215 -0.34 0.50 8.18
N ALA A 216 -0.19 -0.77 7.84
CA ALA A 216 -0.27 -1.25 6.47
C ALA A 216 -0.21 -2.78 6.42
N ILE A 217 -0.48 -3.37 5.26
CA ILE A 217 -0.19 -4.79 5.00
C ILE A 217 1.28 -5.00 4.63
N CYS A 218 1.68 -6.28 4.45
CA CYS A 218 3.07 -6.67 4.17
C CYS A 218 3.73 -5.92 3.01
N SER A 219 3.08 -5.87 1.85
CA SER A 219 3.64 -5.24 0.65
C SER A 219 3.80 -3.73 0.77
N GLU A 220 2.88 -3.07 1.47
CA GLU A 220 2.92 -1.63 1.70
C GLU A 220 4.02 -1.27 2.72
N LYS A 221 4.18 -2.06 3.78
CA LYS A 221 5.25 -1.89 4.77
C LYS A 221 6.64 -2.09 4.17
N VAL A 222 6.80 -3.09 3.32
CA VAL A 222 8.06 -3.32 2.60
C VAL A 222 8.38 -2.18 1.66
N GLN A 223 7.41 -1.66 0.92
CA GLN A 223 7.60 -0.46 0.10
C GLN A 223 7.95 0.77 0.96
N ALA A 224 7.36 0.92 2.15
CA ALA A 224 7.66 2.01 3.06
C ALA A 224 9.12 1.96 3.53
N LEU A 225 9.59 0.77 3.94
CA LEU A 225 10.97 0.58 4.34
C LEU A 225 11.92 0.85 3.17
N LYS A 226 11.62 0.29 1.99
CA LYS A 226 12.41 0.51 0.78
C LYS A 226 12.47 2.00 0.40
N PHE A 227 11.34 2.70 0.39
CA PHE A 227 11.24 4.13 0.12
C PHE A 227 12.18 4.96 1.01
N LEU A 228 12.16 4.71 2.32
CA LEU A 228 13.07 5.38 3.25
C LEU A 228 14.52 5.03 2.93
N THR A 229 14.85 3.75 2.81
CA THR A 229 16.25 3.31 2.66
C THR A 229 16.87 3.67 1.31
N ASP A 230 16.08 3.71 0.24
CA ASP A 230 16.51 4.13 -1.10
C ASP A 230 16.97 5.60 -1.07
N HIS A 231 16.31 6.47 -0.28
CA HIS A 231 16.75 7.86 -0.13
C HIS A 231 18.16 7.97 0.48
N TYR A 232 18.49 7.09 1.42
CA TYR A 232 19.80 7.05 2.08
C TYR A 232 20.83 6.18 1.31
N GLY A 233 20.49 5.73 0.09
CA GLY A 233 21.42 5.03 -0.79
C GLY A 233 21.66 3.57 -0.44
N PHE A 234 20.75 2.93 0.30
CA PHE A 234 20.83 1.50 0.53
C PHE A 234 20.38 0.72 -0.72
N GLU A 235 21.15 -0.30 -1.09
CA GLU A 235 20.76 -1.24 -2.13
C GLU A 235 19.95 -2.38 -1.52
N SER A 236 18.78 -2.65 -2.09
CA SER A 236 17.87 -3.72 -1.66
C SER A 236 17.10 -4.33 -2.81
N ASP A 237 16.92 -5.65 -2.72
CA ASP A 237 16.10 -6.47 -3.60
C ASP A 237 14.84 -6.93 -2.84
N TYR A 238 13.68 -6.92 -3.49
CA TYR A 238 12.49 -7.60 -2.98
C TYR A 238 12.69 -9.11 -2.95
N VAL A 239 12.19 -9.73 -1.89
CA VAL A 239 12.12 -11.18 -1.70
C VAL A 239 10.65 -11.54 -1.58
N LEU A 240 10.23 -12.58 -2.29
CA LEU A 240 8.85 -13.06 -2.22
C LEU A 240 8.75 -14.35 -1.41
N ALA A 241 7.65 -14.54 -0.72
CA ALA A 241 7.38 -15.73 0.06
C ALA A 241 5.91 -16.11 0.01
N GLY A 242 5.63 -17.32 0.47
CA GLY A 242 4.27 -17.73 0.79
C GLY A 242 4.20 -19.19 1.24
N GLN A 243 2.99 -19.59 1.56
CA GLN A 243 2.69 -20.88 2.17
C GLN A 243 2.97 -22.02 1.19
N ASP A 244 3.71 -23.02 1.66
CA ASP A 244 3.99 -24.27 0.92
C ASP A 244 4.56 -24.02 -0.49
N ALA A 245 5.29 -22.91 -0.65
CA ALA A 245 6.01 -22.51 -1.85
C ALA A 245 7.45 -23.08 -1.86
N ASP A 246 7.59 -24.36 -1.51
CA ASP A 246 8.89 -25.05 -1.37
C ASP A 246 9.63 -25.29 -2.69
N GLY A 247 8.89 -25.30 -3.80
CA GLY A 247 9.40 -25.54 -5.15
C GLY A 247 10.25 -24.41 -5.73
N GLN A 248 10.65 -24.61 -6.99
CA GLN A 248 11.37 -23.58 -7.75
C GLN A 248 10.45 -22.37 -8.03
N PHE A 249 11.01 -21.17 -7.87
CA PHE A 249 10.29 -19.92 -8.13
C PHE A 249 9.81 -19.84 -9.60
N PRO A 250 8.49 -19.73 -9.86
CA PRO A 250 7.92 -19.89 -11.21
C PRO A 250 7.87 -18.55 -11.97
N ALA A 251 9.02 -17.92 -12.20
CA ALA A 251 9.12 -16.56 -12.75
C ALA A 251 8.32 -16.33 -14.05
N GLU A 252 8.42 -17.24 -15.02
CA GLU A 252 7.70 -17.12 -16.31
C GLU A 252 6.19 -17.11 -16.13
N LYS A 253 5.67 -17.93 -15.21
CA LYS A 253 4.23 -18.02 -14.93
C LYS A 253 3.72 -16.81 -14.17
N LEU A 254 4.52 -16.24 -13.27
CA LEU A 254 4.14 -15.00 -12.58
C LEU A 254 4.13 -13.81 -13.55
N ARG A 255 5.06 -13.74 -14.50
CA ARG A 255 5.02 -12.74 -15.58
C ARG A 255 3.79 -12.89 -16.46
N GLU A 256 3.44 -14.12 -16.85
CA GLU A 256 2.24 -14.42 -17.63
C GLU A 256 0.97 -13.93 -16.90
N LEU A 257 0.87 -14.15 -15.58
CA LEU A 257 -0.23 -13.63 -14.76
C LEU A 257 -0.29 -12.09 -14.76
N LEU A 258 0.84 -11.41 -14.61
CA LEU A 258 0.90 -9.93 -14.61
C LEU A 258 0.57 -9.31 -15.98
N THR A 259 0.80 -10.04 -17.07
CA THR A 259 0.48 -9.57 -18.43
C THR A 259 -0.97 -9.86 -18.81
N THR A 260 -1.51 -11.02 -18.41
CA THR A 260 -2.84 -11.46 -18.83
C THR A 260 -3.95 -11.05 -17.88
N PHE A 261 -3.62 -10.81 -16.61
CA PHE A 261 -4.59 -10.72 -15.50
C PHE A 261 -5.57 -11.91 -15.47
N ASP A 262 -5.20 -13.06 -16.05
CA ASP A 262 -5.99 -14.27 -16.01
C ASP A 262 -5.67 -15.06 -14.72
N PHE A 263 -6.53 -14.89 -13.72
CA PHE A 263 -6.34 -15.55 -12.43
C PHE A 263 -6.96 -16.96 -12.36
N SER A 264 -7.46 -17.53 -13.45
CA SER A 264 -8.14 -18.84 -13.46
C SER A 264 -7.24 -20.01 -13.04
N LEU A 265 -5.92 -19.91 -13.25
CA LEU A 265 -4.91 -20.89 -12.80
C LEU A 265 -4.08 -20.40 -11.60
N ALA A 266 -4.47 -19.28 -11.00
CA ALA A 266 -3.57 -18.49 -10.16
C ALA A 266 -3.35 -19.07 -8.77
N LYS A 267 -4.28 -19.88 -8.23
CA LYS A 267 -4.08 -20.52 -6.92
C LYS A 267 -2.77 -21.31 -6.80
N ARG A 268 -2.29 -21.93 -7.89
CA ARG A 268 -1.03 -22.69 -7.88
C ARG A 268 0.22 -21.80 -7.80
N TYR A 269 0.20 -20.64 -8.46
CA TYR A 269 1.39 -19.80 -8.62
C TYR A 269 1.37 -18.57 -7.70
N MET A 270 0.20 -18.05 -7.35
CA MET A 270 0.06 -16.92 -6.42
C MET A 270 0.63 -17.22 -5.04
N ARG A 271 0.68 -18.48 -4.62
CA ARG A 271 1.35 -18.87 -3.37
C ARG A 271 2.82 -18.46 -3.28
N TYR A 272 3.47 -18.14 -4.40
CA TYR A 272 4.87 -17.68 -4.42
C TYR A 272 5.03 -16.17 -4.17
N TRP A 273 3.94 -15.39 -4.13
CA TRP A 273 3.97 -13.94 -3.90
C TRP A 273 2.92 -13.45 -2.90
N GLN A 274 2.49 -14.33 -1.97
CA GLN A 274 1.55 -13.98 -0.89
C GLN A 274 2.17 -13.02 0.13
N HIS A 275 3.49 -13.06 0.26
CA HIS A 275 4.26 -12.30 1.22
C HIS A 275 5.51 -11.71 0.58
N THR A 276 6.03 -10.63 1.16
CA THR A 276 7.23 -9.95 0.67
C THR A 276 8.09 -9.44 1.80
N ALA A 277 9.39 -9.38 1.56
CA ALA A 277 10.43 -8.88 2.44
C ALA A 277 11.55 -8.20 1.62
N LEU A 278 12.59 -7.68 2.28
CA LEU A 278 13.73 -7.04 1.60
C LEU A 278 15.04 -7.74 1.94
N LEU A 279 15.88 -7.91 0.92
CA LEU A 279 17.25 -8.35 1.06
C LEU A 279 18.19 -7.18 0.74
N TYR A 280 18.88 -6.69 1.76
CA TYR A 280 19.83 -5.59 1.67
C TYR A 280 21.26 -6.06 1.40
N ARG A 281 22.02 -5.22 0.71
CA ARG A 281 23.48 -5.34 0.57
C ARG A 281 24.14 -4.20 1.34
N VAL A 282 24.74 -4.51 2.48
CA VAL A 282 25.37 -3.51 3.37
C VAL A 282 26.86 -3.81 3.48
N ASP A 283 27.69 -3.05 2.76
CA ASP A 283 29.15 -3.18 2.74
C ASP A 283 29.65 -4.63 2.51
N GLY A 284 28.95 -5.38 1.66
CA GLY A 284 29.26 -6.78 1.33
C GLY A 284 28.51 -7.81 2.18
N ALA A 285 27.88 -7.42 3.29
CA ALA A 285 26.98 -8.28 4.06
C ALA A 285 25.59 -8.35 3.41
N ARG A 286 24.97 -9.53 3.46
CA ARG A 286 23.58 -9.75 3.00
C ARG A 286 22.66 -9.74 4.21
N VAL A 287 21.66 -8.85 4.23
CA VAL A 287 20.75 -8.71 5.38
C VAL A 287 19.31 -8.91 4.92
N LEU A 288 18.70 -10.04 5.30
CA LEU A 288 17.27 -10.28 5.09
C LEU A 288 16.48 -9.60 6.20
N VAL A 289 15.60 -8.70 5.80
CA VAL A 289 14.76 -7.89 6.69
C VAL A 289 13.30 -8.14 6.37
N ASP A 290 12.56 -8.62 7.36
CA ASP A 290 11.11 -8.75 7.32
C ASP A 290 10.48 -7.87 8.40
N ALA A 291 9.93 -6.74 7.94
CA ALA A 291 9.40 -5.67 8.78
C ALA A 291 7.86 -5.62 8.74
N THR A 292 7.20 -6.70 8.32
CA THR A 292 5.77 -6.62 7.97
C THR A 292 4.80 -6.92 9.08
N ASN A 293 5.25 -7.49 10.20
CA ASN A 293 4.42 -7.96 11.32
C ASN A 293 3.16 -8.76 10.93
N GLY A 294 2.00 -8.42 11.51
CA GLY A 294 0.82 -9.27 11.53
C GLY A 294 1.14 -10.52 12.33
N ASN A 295 1.27 -11.62 11.60
CA ASN A 295 1.66 -12.92 12.14
C ASN A 295 3.12 -13.32 11.83
N VAL A 296 3.81 -12.52 11.01
CA VAL A 296 5.20 -12.77 10.62
C VAL A 296 6.14 -12.17 11.68
N PRO A 297 7.07 -12.95 12.26
CA PRO A 297 8.03 -12.44 13.23
C PRO A 297 8.98 -11.42 12.58
N PHE A 298 9.49 -10.49 13.39
CA PHE A 298 10.53 -9.58 12.91
C PHE A 298 11.79 -10.37 12.54
N LEU A 299 12.23 -10.22 11.29
CA LEU A 299 13.48 -10.83 10.82
C LEU A 299 14.52 -9.74 10.54
N PHE A 300 15.72 -9.93 11.09
CA PHE A 300 16.91 -9.15 10.78
C PHE A 300 18.11 -10.10 10.73
N LEU A 301 18.20 -10.86 9.65
CA LEU A 301 19.11 -12.00 9.52
C LEU A 301 20.29 -11.65 8.62
N GLN A 302 21.51 -11.96 9.06
CA GLN A 302 22.73 -11.66 8.29
C GLN A 302 23.32 -12.93 7.66
N ASP A 303 23.84 -12.79 6.44
CA ASP A 303 24.67 -13.76 5.71
C ASP A 303 24.18 -15.20 5.78
N ALA A 304 24.84 -16.05 6.57
CA ALA A 304 24.52 -17.47 6.68
C ALA A 304 23.09 -17.69 7.19
N GLU A 305 22.57 -16.82 8.04
CA GLU A 305 21.23 -16.91 8.59
C GLU A 305 20.16 -16.58 7.55
N ALA A 306 20.36 -15.48 6.82
CA ALA A 306 19.53 -15.15 5.65
C ALA A 306 19.60 -16.26 4.61
N GLY A 307 20.79 -16.82 4.38
CA GLY A 307 21.02 -17.93 3.47
C GLY A 307 20.22 -19.19 3.83
N ARG A 308 19.93 -19.46 5.10
CA ARG A 308 19.11 -20.63 5.49
C ARG A 308 17.66 -20.53 4.97
N LEU A 309 17.12 -19.32 4.86
CA LEU A 309 15.76 -19.10 4.35
C LEU A 309 15.72 -18.95 2.82
N LEU A 310 16.79 -18.46 2.20
CA LEU A 310 16.81 -18.09 0.78
C LEU A 310 17.39 -19.17 -0.17
N ARG A 311 18.14 -20.14 0.34
CA ARG A 311 18.81 -21.17 -0.49
C ARG A 311 17.81 -21.94 -1.36
N CYS A 312 18.18 -22.17 -2.63
CA CYS A 312 17.33 -22.92 -3.56
C CYS A 312 17.26 -24.43 -3.24
N ARG A 313 18.37 -25.01 -2.74
CA ARG A 313 18.42 -26.40 -2.26
C ARG A 313 18.50 -26.35 -0.73
N ASP A 314 17.53 -26.98 -0.07
CA ASP A 314 17.46 -27.14 1.40
C ASP A 314 17.16 -25.85 2.19
N LYS A 315 16.33 -24.94 1.66
CA LYS A 315 15.80 -23.83 2.46
C LYS A 315 14.90 -24.33 3.59
N THR A 316 15.07 -23.71 4.74
CA THR A 316 14.21 -23.93 5.90
C THR A 316 13.00 -23.00 5.79
N PRO A 317 11.76 -23.48 5.94
CA PRO A 317 10.61 -22.60 6.00
C PRO A 317 10.61 -21.79 7.31
N LEU A 318 9.92 -20.66 7.27
CA LEU A 318 9.55 -19.91 8.45
C LEU A 318 8.13 -20.34 8.88
N PRO A 319 7.93 -20.88 10.09
CA PRO A 319 6.59 -21.11 10.61
C PRO A 319 5.94 -19.77 10.95
N VAL A 320 4.77 -19.53 10.36
CA VAL A 320 3.93 -18.34 10.56
C VAL A 320 2.56 -18.83 11.01
N ARG A 321 2.09 -18.41 12.17
CA ARG A 321 0.76 -18.81 12.64
C ARG A 321 -0.27 -17.78 12.22
N MET A 322 -1.24 -18.17 11.42
CA MET A 322 -2.39 -17.34 11.10
C MET A 322 -3.40 -17.34 12.26
N VAL A 323 -4.71 -17.32 11.99
CA VAL A 323 -5.72 -17.31 13.07
C VAL A 323 -5.71 -18.62 13.87
N GLU A 324 -5.79 -19.77 13.20
CA GLU A 324 -5.74 -21.09 13.86
C GLU A 324 -4.59 -21.99 13.40
N SER A 325 -4.13 -21.87 12.15
CA SER A 325 -3.14 -22.73 11.51
C SER A 325 -1.71 -22.20 11.66
N GLU A 326 -0.74 -23.10 11.72
CA GLU A 326 0.66 -22.78 11.46
C GLU A 326 0.98 -23.11 10.00
N GLU A 327 1.51 -22.12 9.28
CA GLU A 327 1.81 -22.18 7.86
C GLU A 327 3.32 -22.08 7.64
N GLN A 328 3.84 -22.82 6.67
CA GLN A 328 5.28 -22.86 6.39
C GLN A 328 5.59 -21.93 5.22
N PHE A 329 6.20 -20.79 5.52
CA PHE A 329 6.54 -19.77 4.53
C PHE A 329 7.93 -20.02 3.95
N TYR A 330 8.00 -20.11 2.61
CA TYR A 330 9.26 -20.30 1.89
C TYR A 330 9.64 -19.02 1.17
N TYR A 331 10.81 -18.46 1.49
CA TYR A 331 11.32 -17.24 0.88
C TYR A 331 12.10 -17.52 -0.41
N HIS A 332 12.04 -16.59 -1.37
CA HIS A 332 12.64 -16.70 -2.69
C HIS A 332 13.28 -15.38 -3.11
N GLU A 333 14.56 -15.44 -3.47
CA GLU A 333 15.13 -14.40 -4.32
C GLU A 333 14.43 -14.44 -5.68
N THR A 334 13.96 -13.28 -6.16
CA THR A 334 13.13 -13.16 -7.36
C THR A 334 13.75 -12.18 -8.36
N PRO A 335 13.53 -12.36 -9.67
CA PRO A 335 13.64 -11.27 -10.63
C PRO A 335 12.80 -10.08 -10.15
N GLN A 336 13.40 -8.89 -10.11
CA GLN A 336 12.80 -7.71 -9.47
C GLN A 336 11.63 -7.12 -10.26
N ASP A 337 11.58 -7.36 -11.58
CA ASP A 337 10.46 -6.97 -12.42
C ASP A 337 9.12 -7.56 -11.94
N ILE A 338 9.12 -8.74 -11.32
CA ILE A 338 7.88 -9.38 -10.85
C ILE A 338 7.23 -8.62 -9.67
N PRO A 339 7.89 -8.45 -8.50
CA PRO A 339 7.31 -7.72 -7.38
C PRO A 339 7.05 -6.24 -7.73
N GLU A 340 7.94 -5.61 -8.49
CA GLU A 340 7.77 -4.24 -8.95
C GLU A 340 6.50 -4.09 -9.80
N ASN A 341 6.33 -4.94 -10.82
CA ASN A 341 5.16 -4.88 -11.68
C ASN A 341 3.87 -5.21 -10.89
N LEU A 342 3.94 -6.17 -9.96
CA LEU A 342 2.81 -6.48 -9.08
C LEU A 342 2.38 -5.26 -8.25
N PHE A 343 3.31 -4.54 -7.62
CA PHE A 343 2.97 -3.37 -6.81
C PHE A 343 2.41 -2.24 -7.67
N PHE A 344 2.97 -2.04 -8.88
CA PHE A 344 2.42 -1.06 -9.81
C PHE A 344 0.99 -1.43 -10.27
N ALA A 345 0.73 -2.71 -10.50
CA ALA A 345 -0.62 -3.19 -10.82
C ALA A 345 -1.59 -3.02 -9.64
N LEU A 346 -1.16 -3.28 -8.40
CA LEU A 346 -1.99 -3.13 -7.20
C LEU A 346 -2.41 -1.69 -6.93
N GLU A 347 -1.57 -0.71 -7.29
CA GLU A 347 -1.89 0.73 -7.22
C GLU A 347 -2.98 1.17 -8.21
N GLY A 348 -3.35 0.33 -9.17
CA GLY A 348 -4.21 0.79 -10.27
C GLY A 348 -4.97 -0.27 -11.03
N TRP A 349 -4.27 -1.19 -11.69
CA TRP A 349 -4.88 -2.09 -12.66
C TRP A 349 -5.71 -3.21 -12.05
N ILE A 350 -5.58 -3.45 -10.75
CA ILE A 350 -6.40 -4.42 -10.01
C ILE A 350 -7.50 -3.63 -9.28
N PRO A 351 -8.72 -3.49 -9.86
CA PRO A 351 -9.70 -2.48 -9.45
C PRO A 351 -10.27 -2.67 -8.06
N PHE A 352 -10.16 -3.87 -7.48
CA PHE A 352 -10.69 -4.25 -6.17
C PHE A 352 -9.61 -4.87 -5.27
N SER A 353 -8.36 -4.43 -5.43
CA SER A 353 -7.26 -4.95 -4.60
C SER A 353 -7.49 -4.68 -3.11
N ASP A 354 -8.19 -3.60 -2.76
CA ASP A 354 -8.65 -3.30 -1.40
C ASP A 354 -9.54 -4.39 -0.81
N LEU A 355 -10.53 -4.87 -1.58
CA LEU A 355 -11.42 -5.95 -1.16
C LEU A 355 -10.71 -7.31 -1.17
N MET A 356 -9.93 -7.60 -2.21
CA MET A 356 -9.15 -8.84 -2.34
C MET A 356 -8.23 -9.04 -1.12
N GLN A 357 -7.57 -7.97 -0.64
CA GLN A 357 -6.69 -8.07 0.53
C GLN A 357 -7.48 -8.41 1.81
N VAL A 358 -8.70 -7.89 1.97
CA VAL A 358 -9.53 -8.13 3.15
C VAL A 358 -10.15 -9.53 3.13
N PHE A 359 -10.75 -9.91 2.00
CA PHE A 359 -11.60 -11.09 1.88
C PHE A 359 -10.87 -12.28 1.26
N ASP A 360 -10.30 -12.14 0.06
CA ASP A 360 -9.69 -13.27 -0.66
C ASP A 360 -8.35 -13.72 -0.05
N ASN A 361 -7.56 -12.77 0.46
CA ASN A 361 -6.33 -13.05 1.21
C ASN A 361 -6.59 -13.22 2.71
N GLU A 362 -7.86 -13.11 3.15
CA GLU A 362 -8.31 -13.33 4.53
C GLU A 362 -7.56 -12.49 5.59
N LEU A 363 -6.97 -11.34 5.21
CA LEU A 363 -6.21 -10.50 6.14
C LEU A 363 -7.11 -9.72 7.10
N GLY A 364 -8.41 -9.64 6.81
CA GLY A 364 -9.36 -8.87 7.62
C GLY A 364 -9.07 -7.37 7.60
N LEU A 365 -9.68 -6.65 8.54
CA LEU A 365 -9.47 -5.20 8.73
C LEU A 365 -8.28 -4.90 9.65
N TYR A 366 -8.01 -5.79 10.60
CA TYR A 366 -6.95 -5.61 11.60
C TYR A 366 -6.46 -6.95 12.13
N LEU A 367 -5.14 -7.06 12.28
CA LEU A 367 -4.48 -8.22 12.84
C LEU A 367 -3.36 -7.77 13.79
N SER A 368 -3.34 -8.32 14.99
CA SER A 368 -2.26 -8.14 15.96
C SER A 368 -1.97 -9.45 16.67
N ALA A 369 -1.01 -9.45 17.60
CA ALA A 369 -0.73 -10.63 18.41
C ALA A 369 -1.89 -11.03 19.34
N ASP A 370 -2.83 -10.13 19.60
CA ASP A 370 -3.90 -10.29 20.59
C ASP A 370 -5.30 -10.35 19.95
N TYR A 371 -5.49 -9.82 18.74
CA TYR A 371 -6.80 -9.70 18.09
C TYR A 371 -6.73 -9.89 16.58
N TYR A 372 -7.78 -10.50 16.03
CA TYR A 372 -8.12 -10.46 14.60
C TYR A 372 -9.52 -9.88 14.45
N VAL A 373 -9.69 -8.90 13.55
CA VAL A 373 -10.99 -8.28 13.26
C VAL A 373 -11.24 -8.33 11.76
N ALA A 374 -12.36 -8.93 11.37
CA ALA A 374 -12.75 -9.09 9.99
C ALA A 374 -14.22 -8.72 9.76
N PRO A 375 -14.59 -8.27 8.55
CA PRO A 375 -15.97 -8.06 8.16
C PRO A 375 -16.60 -9.37 7.67
N ILE A 376 -17.91 -9.54 7.88
CA ILE A 376 -18.73 -10.50 7.13
C ILE A 376 -19.64 -9.70 6.22
N SER A 377 -19.41 -9.73 4.91
CA SER A 377 -20.28 -9.11 3.91
C SER A 377 -21.39 -10.07 3.49
N TYR A 378 -22.63 -9.59 3.39
CA TYR A 378 -23.77 -10.42 2.97
C TYR A 378 -24.86 -9.57 2.30
N ARG A 379 -25.64 -10.19 1.41
CA ARG A 379 -26.86 -9.61 0.81
C ARG A 379 -28.14 -10.29 1.29
N SER A 380 -28.00 -11.40 2.01
CA SER A 380 -29.13 -12.14 2.58
C SER A 380 -28.76 -12.81 3.90
N GLU A 381 -29.77 -13.09 4.71
CA GLU A 381 -29.62 -13.86 5.95
C GLU A 381 -28.93 -15.21 5.73
N ARG A 382 -29.20 -15.87 4.59
CA ARG A 382 -28.59 -17.15 4.26
C ARG A 382 -27.08 -17.04 4.02
N GLU A 383 -26.64 -16.00 3.34
CA GLU A 383 -25.21 -15.73 3.13
C GLU A 383 -24.53 -15.41 4.46
N TYR A 384 -25.15 -14.53 5.27
CA TYR A 384 -24.66 -14.22 6.61
C TYR A 384 -24.48 -15.48 7.47
N GLN A 385 -25.49 -16.35 7.55
CA GLN A 385 -25.40 -17.56 8.37
C GLN A 385 -24.32 -18.53 7.88
N ARG A 386 -24.12 -18.66 6.56
CA ARG A 386 -23.05 -19.50 5.99
C ARG A 386 -21.67 -19.02 6.46
N ASP A 387 -21.37 -17.75 6.27
CA ASP A 387 -20.03 -17.20 6.56
C ASP A 387 -19.81 -17.09 8.07
N ARG A 388 -20.86 -16.78 8.83
CA ARG A 388 -20.86 -16.88 10.30
C ARG A 388 -20.49 -18.28 10.77
N ASP A 389 -21.13 -19.32 10.24
CA ASP A 389 -20.89 -20.70 10.66
C ASP A 389 -19.45 -21.14 10.35
N GLU A 390 -18.86 -20.67 9.26
CA GLU A 390 -17.45 -20.88 8.92
C GLU A 390 -16.50 -20.27 9.96
N PHE A 391 -16.71 -18.99 10.33
CA PHE A 391 -15.93 -18.36 11.40
C PHE A 391 -16.09 -19.08 12.75
N LEU A 392 -17.32 -19.52 13.08
CA LEU A 392 -17.59 -20.28 14.31
C LEU A 392 -16.89 -21.64 14.31
N GLU A 393 -16.78 -22.30 13.15
CA GLU A 393 -16.05 -23.55 13.02
C GLU A 393 -14.54 -23.35 13.24
N VAL A 394 -13.94 -22.37 12.57
CA VAL A 394 -12.53 -21.99 12.75
C VAL A 394 -12.24 -21.68 14.22
N CYS A 395 -13.05 -20.83 14.86
CA CYS A 395 -12.85 -20.50 16.27
C CYS A 395 -12.99 -21.72 17.19
N ARG A 396 -13.90 -22.65 16.88
CA ARG A 396 -14.09 -23.89 17.65
C ARG A 396 -12.91 -24.84 17.50
N ARG A 397 -12.37 -24.99 16.29
CA ARG A 397 -11.17 -25.81 16.02
C ARG A 397 -9.93 -25.24 16.71
N GLY A 398 -9.74 -23.92 16.63
CA GLY A 398 -8.62 -23.21 17.28
C GLY A 398 -8.78 -22.98 18.79
N GLY A 399 -9.96 -23.25 19.37
CA GLY A 399 -10.25 -22.94 20.77
C GLY A 399 -10.13 -21.44 21.08
N LEU A 400 -10.62 -20.59 20.19
CA LEU A 400 -10.48 -19.14 20.23
C LEU A 400 -11.74 -18.48 20.81
N GLU A 401 -11.55 -17.51 21.71
CA GLU A 401 -12.63 -16.63 22.14
C GLU A 401 -13.02 -15.72 20.98
N HIS A 402 -14.32 -15.59 20.71
CA HIS A 402 -14.80 -14.91 19.52
C HIS A 402 -16.15 -14.24 19.73
N SER A 403 -16.44 -13.29 18.86
CA SER A 403 -17.71 -12.60 18.72
C SER A 403 -18.00 -12.44 17.24
N VAL A 404 -19.16 -12.92 16.79
CA VAL A 404 -19.61 -12.78 15.41
C VAL A 404 -20.98 -12.10 15.43
N THR A 405 -21.08 -10.91 14.85
CA THR A 405 -22.33 -10.12 14.78
C THR A 405 -22.73 -9.86 13.33
N GLY A 406 -24.03 -9.82 13.06
CA GLY A 406 -24.55 -9.34 11.77
C GLY A 406 -24.52 -7.82 11.68
N GLU A 407 -24.50 -7.14 12.82
CA GLU A 407 -24.41 -5.68 12.89
C GLU A 407 -22.95 -5.21 12.90
N TRP A 408 -22.70 -4.07 12.27
CA TRP A 408 -21.40 -3.38 12.30
C TRP A 408 -21.20 -2.64 13.63
N THR A 409 -21.00 -3.40 14.70
CA THR A 409 -20.83 -2.88 16.06
C THR A 409 -19.78 -3.67 16.84
N LEU A 410 -19.24 -3.04 17.88
CA LEU A 410 -18.34 -3.64 18.87
C LEU A 410 -19.02 -3.79 20.25
N ASP A 411 -20.36 -3.78 20.30
CA ASP A 411 -21.14 -3.84 21.54
C ASP A 411 -21.19 -5.22 22.22
N THR A 412 -20.51 -6.23 21.68
CA THR A 412 -20.36 -7.50 22.38
C THR A 412 -19.34 -7.38 23.52
N PRO A 413 -19.33 -8.28 24.52
CA PRO A 413 -18.32 -8.25 25.57
C PRO A 413 -16.88 -8.25 25.03
N LEU A 414 -16.59 -9.10 24.05
CA LEU A 414 -15.27 -9.16 23.40
C LEU A 414 -15.01 -7.92 22.52
N GLY A 415 -16.03 -7.42 21.82
CA GLY A 415 -15.92 -6.19 21.03
C GLY A 415 -15.57 -4.97 21.89
N ARG A 416 -16.20 -4.84 23.07
CA ARG A 416 -15.86 -3.79 24.05
C ARG A 416 -14.46 -3.95 24.60
N ALA A 417 -14.05 -5.18 24.95
CA ALA A 417 -12.69 -5.44 25.39
C ALA A 417 -11.65 -5.07 24.31
N PHE A 418 -11.94 -5.35 23.04
CA PHE A 418 -11.12 -4.89 21.92
C PHE A 418 -11.11 -3.37 21.80
N ALA A 419 -12.26 -2.70 21.89
CA ALA A 419 -12.34 -1.24 21.80
C ALA A 419 -11.62 -0.52 22.94
N GLU A 420 -11.61 -1.12 24.14
CA GLU A 420 -10.83 -0.64 25.29
C GLU A 420 -9.33 -0.83 25.09
N ALA A 421 -8.91 -1.96 24.51
CA ALA A 421 -7.51 -2.25 24.23
C ALA A 421 -6.94 -1.42 23.05
N GLU A 422 -7.75 -1.20 22.02
CA GLU A 422 -7.36 -0.56 20.75
C GLU A 422 -8.36 0.57 20.36
N PRO A 423 -8.45 1.66 21.14
CA PRO A 423 -9.47 2.69 20.96
C PRO A 423 -9.36 3.45 19.63
N GLY A 424 -8.15 3.69 19.14
CA GLY A 424 -7.92 4.33 17.84
C GLY A 424 -8.34 3.43 16.68
N VAL A 425 -8.03 2.14 16.75
CA VAL A 425 -8.36 1.14 15.72
C VAL A 425 -9.86 0.91 15.66
N SER A 426 -10.49 0.67 16.80
CA SER A 426 -11.93 0.41 16.89
C SER A 426 -12.76 1.53 16.27
N ARG A 427 -12.42 2.80 16.55
CA ARG A 427 -13.07 3.95 15.91
C ARG A 427 -12.94 3.92 14.39
N ARG A 428 -11.74 3.67 13.86
CA ARG A 428 -11.51 3.64 12.40
C ARG A 428 -12.22 2.47 11.72
N ILE A 429 -12.28 1.31 12.36
CA ILE A 429 -13.06 0.16 11.88
C ILE A 429 -14.55 0.52 11.81
N LEU A 430 -15.09 1.21 12.82
CA LEU A 430 -16.49 1.64 12.79
C LEU A 430 -16.75 2.67 11.68
N ASP A 431 -15.82 3.62 11.48
CA ASP A 431 -15.90 4.64 10.43
C ASP A 431 -15.77 4.05 9.01
N ALA A 432 -15.13 2.89 8.84
CA ALA A 432 -14.87 2.23 7.56
C ALA A 432 -16.13 1.73 6.83
N ARG A 433 -17.22 1.46 7.57
CA ARG A 433 -18.39 0.72 7.05
C ARG A 433 -18.92 1.28 5.74
N LYS A 434 -19.14 2.59 5.68
CA LYS A 434 -19.82 3.23 4.55
C LYS A 434 -19.04 3.02 3.26
N HIS A 435 -17.73 3.29 3.29
CA HIS A 435 -16.90 3.15 2.10
C HIS A 435 -16.73 1.68 1.72
N LEU A 436 -16.54 0.78 2.69
CA LEU A 436 -16.46 -0.66 2.44
C LEU A 436 -17.72 -1.19 1.71
N LEU A 437 -18.92 -0.81 2.15
CA LEU A 437 -20.16 -1.21 1.48
C LEU A 437 -20.28 -0.62 0.07
N THR A 438 -19.88 0.64 -0.13
CA THR A 438 -19.84 1.24 -1.47
C THR A 438 -18.93 0.44 -2.41
N ARG A 439 -17.75 0.04 -1.94
CA ARG A 439 -16.80 -0.74 -2.73
C ARG A 439 -17.32 -2.15 -3.05
N LEU A 440 -17.96 -2.82 -2.09
CA LEU A 440 -18.62 -4.10 -2.31
C LEU A 440 -19.75 -3.99 -3.35
N ASP A 441 -20.57 -2.94 -3.27
CA ASP A 441 -21.65 -2.69 -4.23
C ASP A 441 -21.13 -2.39 -5.64
N GLU A 442 -19.98 -1.71 -5.76
CA GLU A 442 -19.30 -1.49 -7.04
C GLU A 442 -18.73 -2.79 -7.64
N CYS A 443 -18.28 -3.72 -6.80
CA CYS A 443 -17.71 -5.00 -7.22
C CYS A 443 -18.79 -6.01 -7.64
N ASP A 444 -19.75 -6.27 -6.75
CA ASP A 444 -20.66 -7.43 -6.84
C ASP A 444 -22.14 -7.05 -7.02
N GLY A 445 -22.41 -5.75 -7.25
CA GLY A 445 -23.74 -5.17 -7.39
C GLY A 445 -24.36 -4.75 -6.05
N PRO A 446 -25.42 -3.92 -6.07
CA PRO A 446 -25.94 -3.27 -4.88
C PRO A 446 -26.62 -4.23 -3.89
N GLY A 447 -26.71 -3.79 -2.64
CA GLY A 447 -27.52 -4.43 -1.60
C GLY A 447 -26.71 -5.17 -0.54
N HIS A 448 -25.41 -4.89 -0.45
CA HIS A 448 -24.59 -5.44 0.62
C HIS A 448 -24.90 -4.78 1.96
N ASP A 449 -24.86 -5.60 3.00
CA ASP A 449 -24.65 -5.19 4.38
C ASP A 449 -23.41 -5.91 4.92
N ALA A 450 -22.93 -5.50 6.09
CA ALA A 450 -21.80 -6.12 6.72
C ALA A 450 -21.90 -6.13 8.25
N GLY A 451 -21.48 -7.25 8.81
CA GLY A 451 -21.26 -7.46 10.24
C GLY A 451 -19.79 -7.51 10.60
N LEU A 452 -19.48 -7.70 11.88
CA LEU A 452 -18.10 -7.79 12.39
C LEU A 452 -17.83 -9.10 13.10
N VAL A 453 -16.61 -9.59 12.88
CA VAL A 453 -16.00 -10.71 13.60
C VAL A 453 -14.84 -10.16 14.40
N VAL A 454 -14.83 -10.46 15.70
CA VAL A 454 -13.71 -10.20 16.60
C VAL A 454 -13.26 -11.52 17.18
N ILE A 455 -11.99 -11.86 17.01
CA ILE A 455 -11.38 -13.08 17.53
C ILE A 455 -10.22 -12.70 18.44
N LYS A 456 -10.19 -13.25 19.65
CA LYS A 456 -9.06 -13.15 20.56
C LYS A 456 -8.02 -14.20 20.17
N LEU A 457 -6.82 -13.75 19.84
CA LEU A 457 -5.74 -14.64 19.48
C LEU A 457 -4.93 -15.05 20.71
N HIS A 458 -4.41 -16.28 20.68
CA HIS A 458 -3.49 -16.77 21.71
C HIS A 458 -2.11 -16.18 21.45
N ARG A 459 -1.59 -15.40 22.41
CA ARG A 459 -0.24 -14.82 22.30
C ARG A 459 0.78 -15.88 21.92
N HIS A 460 1.54 -15.61 20.86
CA HIS A 460 2.85 -16.22 20.74
C HIS A 460 3.71 -15.77 21.92
N SER A 461 4.32 -16.73 22.61
CA SER A 461 5.49 -16.46 23.44
C SER A 461 6.52 -15.73 22.57
N ARG A 462 6.68 -14.43 22.78
CA ARG A 462 7.66 -13.54 22.11
C ARG A 462 9.14 -13.95 22.36
N GLU A 463 9.40 -15.14 22.89
CA GLU A 463 10.69 -15.56 23.44
C GLU A 463 11.56 -16.37 22.47
N GLY A 464 11.15 -16.56 21.20
CA GLY A 464 11.91 -17.36 20.22
C GLY A 464 12.72 -16.59 19.17
N GLY A 465 12.45 -15.29 18.97
CA GLY A 465 13.16 -14.45 18.00
C GLY A 465 14.39 -13.85 18.66
N ASN A 466 15.56 -14.34 18.29
CA ASN A 466 16.88 -13.87 18.71
C ASN A 466 16.89 -12.33 18.90
N PRO A 467 17.07 -11.77 20.11
CA PRO A 467 17.49 -10.39 20.21
C PRO A 467 18.84 -10.36 19.51
N GLY A 468 18.94 -9.70 18.36
CA GLY A 468 20.22 -9.50 17.69
C GLY A 468 21.26 -8.96 18.69
N PRO A 469 22.56 -9.01 18.36
CA PRO A 469 23.68 -8.77 19.30
C PRO A 469 23.75 -7.38 19.96
N PHE A 470 22.70 -6.56 19.81
CA PHE A 470 22.50 -5.25 20.41
C PHE A 470 21.26 -5.19 21.31
N GLY A 471 20.95 -6.27 22.03
CA GLY A 471 19.89 -6.27 23.05
C GLY A 471 20.25 -5.45 24.28
N ARG A 472 19.91 -4.16 24.27
CA ARG A 472 19.25 -3.36 25.33
C ARG A 472 19.28 -1.87 25.02
#